data_AF-A0A2K1ZH00-F1
#
_entry.id   AF-A0A2K1ZH00-F1
#
_cell.length_a   1.000
_cell.length_b   1.000
_cell.length_c   1.000
_cell.angle_alpha   90.00
_cell.angle_beta   90.00
_cell.angle_gamma   90.00
#
_symmetry.space_group_name_H-M   'P 1'
#
loop_
_entity.id
_entity.type
_entity.pdbx_description
1 polymer ?
#
loop_
_entity_poly.entity_id
_entity_poly.type
_entity_poly.pdbx_seq_one_letter_code
_entity_poly.pdbx_strand_id
1 'polypeptide(L)'
;MRGELVHFTIPGFVNEKKQTLRDILTGDQYLTSPYKLEFLVNEDSEFVCERNLTKEEVLKLQDAVGKDYYIQMYCDDMPIWTFIGRMDNKKKRYFLYMDFDFSIYYNKEHLIEISA
;
A
#
# COMPACT_ATOMS: atom_id res chain seq x y z
N MET A 1 16.39 7.49 0.88
CA MET A 1 16.03 6.76 -0.34
C MET A 1 14.63 7.19 -0.75
N ARG A 2 14.38 7.31 -2.04
CA ARG A 2 13.03 7.55 -2.54
C ARG A 2 12.57 6.23 -3.15
N GLY A 3 11.57 5.59 -2.55
CA GLY A 3 10.87 4.49 -3.21
C GLY A 3 9.78 5.13 -4.04
N GLU A 4 9.95 5.20 -5.35
CA GLU A 4 8.91 5.76 -6.21
C GLU A 4 8.02 4.65 -6.77
N LEU A 5 6.72 4.93 -6.72
CA LEU A 5 5.70 4.38 -7.62
C LEU A 5 5.46 2.87 -7.54
N VAL A 6 4.84 2.44 -6.46
CA VAL A 6 4.29 1.08 -6.35
C VAL A 6 2.85 1.07 -6.84
N HIS A 7 2.60 0.46 -8.01
CA HIS A 7 1.25 0.30 -8.57
C HIS A 7 0.45 -0.77 -7.81
N PHE A 8 -0.28 -0.34 -6.79
CA PHE A 8 -1.05 -1.23 -5.93
C PHE A 8 -2.31 -1.75 -6.61
N THR A 9 -2.26 -3.04 -6.88
CA THR A 9 -3.42 -3.89 -7.14
C THR A 9 -3.34 -5.06 -6.16
N ILE A 10 -4.49 -5.59 -5.71
CA ILE A 10 -4.48 -6.84 -4.93
C ILE A 10 -4.15 -7.95 -5.93
N PRO A 11 -2.94 -8.53 -5.91
CA PRO A 11 -2.61 -9.58 -6.85
C PRO A 11 -3.50 -10.79 -6.51
N GLY A 12 -3.97 -11.53 -7.51
CA GLY A 12 -4.72 -12.77 -7.28
C GLY A 12 -3.91 -13.82 -6.50
N PHE A 13 -2.59 -13.65 -6.41
CA PHE A 13 -1.68 -14.48 -5.63
C PHE A 13 -1.12 -13.69 -4.46
N VAL A 14 -1.58 -14.04 -3.28
CA VAL A 14 -1.11 -13.48 -2.02
C VAL A 14 -0.46 -14.62 -1.25
N ASN A 15 0.83 -14.49 -0.95
CA ASN A 15 1.50 -15.42 -0.05
C ASN A 15 1.24 -14.95 1.39
N GLU A 16 0.59 -15.79 2.18
CA GLU A 16 0.43 -15.56 3.62
C GLU A 16 1.81 -15.37 4.25
N LYS A 17 1.99 -14.30 5.04
CA LYS A 17 3.20 -14.15 5.84
C LYS A 17 3.23 -15.29 6.85
N LYS A 18 4.41 -15.91 7.04
CA LYS A 18 4.61 -16.81 8.17
C LYS A 18 4.40 -16.03 9.48
N GLN A 19 3.27 -16.27 10.13
CA GLN A 19 2.87 -15.53 11.32
C GLN A 19 3.75 -15.89 12.52
N THR A 20 4.11 -14.88 13.29
CA THR A 20 4.76 -15.04 14.60
C THR A 20 3.70 -15.33 15.67
N LEU A 21 4.14 -15.80 16.84
CA LEU A 21 3.23 -15.98 17.99
C LEU A 21 2.53 -14.67 18.38
N ARG A 22 3.23 -13.53 18.24
CA ARG A 22 2.66 -12.21 18.50
C ARG A 22 1.51 -11.91 17.55
N ASP A 23 1.70 -12.12 16.25
CA ASP A 23 0.68 -11.87 15.22
C ASP A 23 -0.59 -12.67 15.48
N ILE A 24 -0.43 -13.93 15.91
CA ILE A 24 -1.57 -14.81 16.27
C ILE A 24 -2.33 -14.26 17.48
N LEU A 25 -1.61 -13.78 18.50
CA LEU A 25 -2.23 -13.27 19.73
C LEU A 25 -2.90 -11.90 19.52
N THR A 26 -2.38 -11.06 18.64
CA THR A 26 -3.01 -9.78 18.27
C THR A 26 -4.15 -9.97 17.27
N GLY A 27 -4.19 -11.11 16.58
CA GLY A 27 -5.17 -11.39 15.53
C GLY A 27 -4.80 -10.76 14.19
N ASP A 28 -3.54 -10.36 14.00
CA ASP A 28 -3.09 -9.71 12.78
C ASP A 28 -2.87 -10.74 11.66
N GLN A 29 -3.49 -10.49 10.51
CA GLN A 29 -3.29 -11.29 9.30
C GLN A 29 -2.54 -10.45 8.27
N TYR A 30 -1.22 -10.64 8.21
CA TYR A 30 -0.36 -9.93 7.27
C TYR A 30 -0.19 -10.73 5.98
N LEU A 31 -0.20 -10.00 4.87
CA LEU A 31 0.07 -10.51 3.54
C LEU A 31 1.49 -10.11 3.13
N THR A 32 2.22 -11.01 2.49
CA THR A 32 3.52 -10.66 1.91
C THR A 32 3.28 -9.91 0.60
N SER A 33 3.77 -8.68 0.50
CA SER A 33 3.69 -7.93 -0.74
C SER A 33 4.60 -8.54 -1.80
N PRO A 34 4.23 -8.52 -3.09
CA PRO A 34 5.12 -8.97 -4.17
C PRO A 34 6.30 -8.01 -4.39
N TYR A 35 6.28 -6.83 -3.77
CA TYR A 35 7.29 -5.80 -3.94
C TYR A 35 8.57 -6.14 -3.20
N LYS A 36 9.68 -6.08 -3.91
CA LYS A 36 11.02 -6.19 -3.33
C LYS A 36 11.64 -4.80 -3.27
N LEU A 37 11.86 -4.32 -2.05
CA LEU A 37 12.56 -3.06 -1.81
C LEU A 37 13.96 -3.39 -1.31
N GLU A 38 14.99 -3.00 -2.06
CA GLU A 38 16.38 -3.21 -1.67
C GLU A 38 16.95 -1.96 -1.00
N PHE A 39 17.72 -2.17 0.08
CA PHE A 39 18.30 -1.05 0.82
C PHE A 39 19.39 -0.34 0.00
N LEU A 40 19.33 0.99 -0.04
CA LEU A 40 20.14 1.91 -0.85
C LEU A 40 19.96 1.79 -2.37
N VAL A 41 18.93 1.08 -2.83
CA VAL A 41 18.57 0.99 -4.25
C VAL A 41 17.31 1.82 -4.48
N ASN A 42 17.40 2.79 -5.40
CA ASN A 42 16.19 3.43 -5.92
C ASN A 42 15.65 2.50 -7.00
N GLU A 43 14.42 2.05 -6.82
CA GLU A 43 13.67 1.29 -7.81
C GLU A 43 12.71 2.25 -8.53
N ASP A 44 12.61 2.08 -9.85
CA ASP A 44 11.59 2.74 -10.66
C ASP A 44 10.26 1.99 -10.54
N SER A 45 9.17 2.63 -10.97
CA SER A 45 7.86 1.98 -11.00
C SER A 45 7.89 0.68 -11.79
N GLU A 46 7.40 -0.39 -11.18
CA GLU A 46 7.13 -1.63 -11.89
C GLU A 46 5.63 -1.82 -12.10
N PHE A 47 5.26 -2.24 -13.32
CA PHE A 47 3.90 -2.67 -13.60
C PHE A 47 3.61 -4.00 -12.91
N VAL A 48 2.58 -4.01 -12.06
CA VAL A 48 2.28 -5.16 -11.18
C VAL A 48 1.18 -6.03 -11.76
N CYS A 49 0.04 -5.42 -12.08
CA CYS A 49 -1.05 -6.09 -12.75
C CYS A 49 -2.01 -5.06 -13.38
N GLU A 50 -2.80 -5.55 -14.32
CA GLU A 50 -3.97 -4.83 -14.84
C GLU A 50 -5.21 -5.65 -14.51
N ARG A 51 -6.24 -4.98 -13.98
CA ARG A 51 -7.50 -5.62 -13.66
C ARG A 51 -8.67 -4.73 -14.07
N ASN A 52 -9.63 -5.34 -14.75
CA ASN A 52 -10.92 -4.72 -15.01
C ASN A 52 -11.83 -4.90 -13.78
N LEU A 53 -12.36 -3.79 -13.28
CA LEU A 53 -13.27 -3.80 -12.14
C LEU A 53 -14.73 -3.96 -12.60
N THR A 54 -15.50 -4.78 -11.89
CA THR A 54 -16.95 -4.85 -12.10
C THR A 54 -17.64 -3.61 -11.52
N LYS A 55 -18.90 -3.36 -11.90
CA LYS A 55 -19.67 -2.24 -11.35
C LYS A 55 -19.81 -2.33 -9.83
N GLU A 56 -20.00 -3.54 -9.32
CA GLU A 56 -20.13 -3.80 -7.89
C GLU A 56 -18.82 -3.50 -7.14
N GLU A 57 -17.68 -3.87 -7.70
CA GLU A 57 -16.35 -3.56 -7.15
C GLU A 57 -16.09 -2.05 -7.13
N VAL A 58 -16.44 -1.35 -8.21
CA VAL A 58 -16.32 0.12 -8.29
C VAL A 58 -17.16 0.80 -7.22
N LEU A 59 -18.41 0.36 -6.99
CA LEU A 59 -19.27 0.94 -5.96
C LEU A 59 -18.72 0.73 -4.54
N LYS A 60 -18.15 -0.46 -4.27
CA LYS A 60 -17.50 -0.73 -2.97
C LYS A 60 -16.30 0.18 -2.74
N LEU A 61 -15.45 0.35 -3.75
CA LEU A 61 -14.30 1.25 -3.68
C LEU A 61 -14.73 2.71 -3.51
N GLN A 62 -15.80 3.13 -4.20
CA GLN A 62 -16.36 4.47 -4.06
C GLN A 62 -16.87 4.74 -2.63
N ASP A 63 -17.60 3.80 -2.03
CA ASP A 63 -18.06 3.90 -0.64
C ASP A 63 -16.88 3.96 0.34
N ALA A 64 -15.86 3.12 0.13
CA ALA A 64 -14.65 3.13 0.96
C ALA A 64 -13.88 4.46 0.86
N VAL A 65 -13.77 5.04 -0.35
CA VAL A 65 -13.16 6.37 -0.54
C VAL A 65 -13.98 7.44 0.17
N GLY A 66 -15.32 7.37 0.08
CA GLY A 66 -16.21 8.31 0.77
C GLY A 66 -16.15 8.24 2.31
N LYS A 67 -15.57 7.16 2.86
CA LYS A 67 -15.36 6.92 4.29
C LYS A 67 -13.89 7.06 4.71
N ASP A 68 -13.04 7.59 3.84
CA ASP A 68 -11.61 7.82 4.09
C ASP A 68 -10.86 6.55 4.52
N TYR A 69 -11.19 5.40 3.92
CA TYR A 69 -10.44 4.17 4.15
C TYR A 69 -8.98 4.33 3.66
N TYR A 70 -8.07 3.63 4.34
CA TYR A 70 -6.65 3.65 4.03
C TYR A 70 -6.07 2.24 3.99
N ILE A 71 -4.98 2.10 3.25
CA ILE A 71 -4.14 0.92 3.22
C ILE A 71 -3.06 1.10 4.27
N GLN A 72 -2.81 0.03 5.04
CA GLN A 72 -1.68 -0.05 5.94
C GLN A 72 -0.69 -1.09 5.44
N MET A 73 0.55 -0.65 5.24
CA MET A 73 1.68 -1.49 4.89
C MET A 73 2.73 -1.44 6.00
N TYR A 74 3.62 -2.42 6.01
CA TYR A 74 4.77 -2.41 6.90
C TYR A 74 6.04 -2.61 6.08
N CYS A 75 7.04 -1.77 6.33
CA CYS A 75 8.40 -1.91 5.81
C CYS A 75 9.34 -1.86 7.02
N ASP A 76 10.08 -2.93 7.24
CA ASP A 76 10.94 -3.12 8.43
C ASP A 76 10.23 -2.74 9.75
N ASP A 77 9.06 -3.34 10.00
CA ASP A 77 8.19 -3.10 11.15
C ASP A 77 7.67 -1.65 11.34
N MET A 78 7.99 -0.72 10.44
CA MET A 78 7.42 0.63 10.43
C MET A 78 6.13 0.68 9.60
N PRO A 79 5.02 1.19 10.15
CA PRO A 79 3.77 1.31 9.43
C PRO A 79 3.83 2.46 8.42
N ILE A 80 3.28 2.21 7.24
CA ILE A 80 3.04 3.20 6.18
C ILE A 80 1.53 3.23 5.95
N TRP A 81 0.94 4.42 5.96
CA TRP A 81 -0.49 4.61 5.74
C TRP A 81 -0.72 5.49 4.53
N THR A 82 -1.71 5.13 3.73
CA THR A 82 -2.12 5.92 2.57
C THR A 82 -3.58 5.71 2.29
N PHE A 83 -4.29 6.78 1.95
CA PHE A 83 -5.71 6.68 1.57
C PHE A 83 -5.86 5.86 0.30
N ILE A 84 -6.96 5.11 0.19
CA ILE A 84 -7.25 4.37 -1.05
C ILE A 84 -7.64 5.32 -2.21
N GLY A 85 -7.98 6.57 -1.89
CA GLY A 85 -8.42 7.56 -2.86
C GLY A 85 -8.89 8.85 -2.22
N ARG A 86 -9.52 9.71 -3.01
CA ARG A 86 -10.11 10.97 -2.54
C ARG A 86 -11.41 11.30 -3.26
N MET A 87 -12.24 12.11 -2.62
CA MET A 87 -13.43 12.72 -3.23
C MET A 87 -13.19 14.21 -3.52
N ASP A 88 -13.44 14.63 -4.76
CA ASP A 88 -13.55 16.04 -5.11
C ASP A 88 -14.99 16.52 -4.87
N ASN A 89 -15.19 17.21 -3.75
CA ASN A 89 -16.49 17.76 -3.33
C ASN A 89 -17.08 18.76 -4.33
N LYS A 90 -16.25 19.49 -5.09
CA LYS A 90 -16.73 20.51 -6.04
C LYS A 90 -17.29 19.86 -7.30
N LYS A 91 -16.65 18.78 -7.76
CA LYS A 91 -17.03 18.07 -8.99
C LYS A 91 -17.85 16.80 -8.74
N LYS A 92 -18.06 16.42 -7.46
CA LYS A 92 -18.68 15.15 -7.03
C LYS A 92 -18.05 13.94 -7.74
N ARG A 93 -16.72 13.93 -7.83
CA ARG A 93 -15.95 12.86 -8.48
C ARG A 93 -15.09 12.15 -7.46
N TYR A 94 -14.96 10.84 -7.62
CA TYR A 94 -14.11 9.99 -6.80
C TYR A 94 -12.87 9.64 -7.62
N PHE A 95 -11.72 9.66 -6.96
CA PHE A 95 -10.44 9.26 -7.52
C PHE A 95 -9.90 8.13 -6.67
N LEU A 96 -9.43 7.07 -7.32
CA LEU A 96 -8.68 6.00 -6.66
C LEU A 96 -7.19 6.28 -6.86
N TYR A 97 -6.43 6.06 -5.80
CA TYR A 97 -4.97 6.05 -5.88
C TYR A 97 -4.54 4.63 -6.19
N MET A 98 -3.86 4.47 -7.33
CA MET A 98 -3.26 3.21 -7.73
C MET A 98 -1.75 3.22 -7.47
N ASP A 99 -1.15 4.40 -7.41
CA ASP A 99 0.28 4.55 -7.20
C ASP A 99 0.52 5.19 -5.83
N PHE A 100 1.51 4.65 -5.12
CA PHE A 100 1.94 5.18 -3.82
C PHE A 100 3.42 5.50 -3.85
N ASP A 101 3.73 6.74 -3.49
CA ASP A 101 5.08 7.22 -3.31
C ASP A 101 5.40 7.25 -1.81
N PHE A 102 6.61 6.84 -1.45
CA PHE A 102 7.09 7.00 -0.09
C PHE A 102 8.59 7.26 -0.06
N SER A 103 9.01 8.00 0.96
CA SER A 103 10.40 8.33 1.23
C SER A 103 10.85 7.63 2.50
N ILE A 104 12.01 6.99 2.39
CA ILE A 104 12.66 6.30 3.50
C ILE A 104 13.88 7.11 3.92
N TYR A 105 13.90 7.49 5.20
CA TYR A 105 15.04 8.16 5.84
C TYR A 105 15.80 7.16 6.71
N TYR A 106 17.12 7.19 6.60
CA TYR A 106 18.00 6.23 7.27
C TYR A 106 19.26 6.90 7.78
N ASN A 107 19.90 6.27 8.77
CA ASN A 107 21.21 6.63 9.28
C ASN A 107 22.09 5.38 9.31
N LYS A 108 23.12 5.37 8.47
CA LYS A 108 23.95 4.20 8.20
C LYS A 108 23.09 3.03 7.72
N GLU A 109 22.97 1.98 8.52
CA GLU A 109 22.22 0.75 8.22
C GLU A 109 20.87 0.70 8.94
N HIS A 110 20.48 1.78 9.62
CA HIS A 110 19.23 1.84 10.39
C HIS A 110 18.22 2.74 9.71
N LEU A 111 17.04 2.20 9.47
CA LEU A 111 15.87 2.98 9.07
C LEU A 111 15.40 3.84 10.26
N ILE A 112 15.13 5.11 10.00
CA ILE A 112 14.69 6.08 11.02
C ILE A 112 13.22 6.42 10.83
N GLU A 113 12.82 6.63 9.58
CA GLU A 113 11.49 7.15 9.27
C GLU A 113 11.06 6.72 7.87
N ILE A 114 9.77 6.49 7.72
CA ILE A 114 9.12 6.33 6.41
C ILE A 114 7.95 7.32 6.35
N SER A 115 7.86 8.06 5.25
CA SER A 115 6.81 9.04 4.99
C SER A 115 6.22 8.79 3.61
N ALA A 116 4.89 8.74 3.52
CA ALA A 116 4.11 8.70 2.28
C ALA A 116 3.46 10.06 1.99
#